data_AF-A0A3M1YIH9-F1
#
_entry.id   AF-A0A3M1YIH9-F1
#
_cell.length_a   1.000
_cell.length_b   1.000
_cell.length_c   1.000
_cell.angle_alpha   90.00
_cell.angle_beta   90.00
_cell.angle_gamma   90.00
#
_symmetry.space_group_name_H-M   'P 1'
#
loop_
_entity.id
_entity.type
_entity.pdbx_description
1 polymer ?
#
loop_
_entity_poly.entity_id
_entity_poly.type
_entity_poly.pdbx_seq_one_letter_code
_entity_poly.pdbx_strand_id
1 'polypeptide(L)'
;MIKANRRAIGDFYETNPQYENLIKTLLRSYTGLFEEPVSISEKTLANRLQITEEELKKQLVLLSKKNLIFYKPQHQNPEIIFTSEIIPKQNFYINRREFEERKKIIKDKMQAMLFYASSNHICRSRILLSYFGEYDAKNCGQCDVCYQNKKLNIEQRILNILQKTIQIPLDMLLKEFSELEHDKVLTGIRNLLAEEIILKDEKNIIHLVNFAKNEQQTT
;
A
#
# COMPACT_ATOMS: atom_id res chain seq x y z
N MET A 1 -19.18 33.80 -14.16
CA MET A 1 -18.63 35.18 -14.07
C MET A 1 -19.37 36.08 -15.03
N ILE A 2 -19.67 37.32 -14.64
CA ILE A 2 -20.33 38.32 -15.50
C ILE A 2 -19.58 39.67 -15.48
N LYS A 3 -19.43 40.32 -16.63
CA LYS A 3 -19.10 41.75 -16.77
C LYS A 3 -20.16 42.44 -17.63
N ALA A 4 -20.63 43.62 -17.25
CA ALA A 4 -21.70 44.36 -17.92
C ALA A 4 -21.17 45.56 -18.71
N ASN A 5 -21.81 45.87 -19.85
CA ASN A 5 -21.51 47.08 -20.62
C ASN A 5 -22.53 48.19 -20.30
N ARG A 6 -22.05 49.31 -19.72
CA ARG A 6 -22.91 50.40 -19.24
C ARG A 6 -23.75 51.06 -20.33
N ARG A 7 -23.15 51.32 -21.51
CA ARG A 7 -23.84 52.00 -22.62
C ARG A 7 -24.93 51.09 -23.21
N ALA A 8 -24.56 49.85 -23.50
CA ALA A 8 -25.43 48.90 -24.16
C ALA A 8 -26.67 48.53 -23.32
N ILE A 9 -26.53 48.49 -21.99
CA ILE A 9 -27.65 48.23 -21.07
C ILE A 9 -28.66 49.38 -21.03
N GLY A 10 -28.20 50.63 -21.12
CA GLY A 10 -29.07 51.81 -21.14
C GLY A 10 -30.06 51.77 -22.31
N ASP A 11 -29.53 51.62 -23.52
CA ASP A 11 -30.31 51.59 -24.77
C ASP A 11 -31.27 50.39 -24.82
N PHE A 12 -30.90 49.29 -24.18
CA PHE A 12 -31.69 48.05 -24.18
C PHE A 12 -32.95 48.12 -23.29
N TYR A 13 -32.95 48.96 -22.25
CA TYR A 13 -34.13 49.18 -21.39
C TYR A 13 -35.32 49.73 -22.18
N GLU A 14 -35.06 50.62 -23.14
CA GLU A 14 -36.10 51.26 -23.93
C GLU A 14 -36.78 50.30 -24.90
N THR A 15 -36.05 49.30 -25.40
CA THR A 15 -36.55 48.37 -26.43
C THR A 15 -37.07 47.05 -25.88
N ASN A 16 -36.70 46.63 -24.67
CA ASN A 16 -37.07 45.30 -24.15
C ASN A 16 -37.43 45.31 -22.65
N PRO A 17 -38.62 45.80 -22.26
CA PRO A 17 -39.06 45.87 -20.86
C PRO A 17 -39.09 44.51 -20.15
N GLN A 18 -39.28 43.42 -20.89
CA GLN A 18 -39.33 42.04 -20.36
C GLN A 18 -38.05 41.59 -19.62
N TYR A 19 -36.89 42.20 -19.88
CA TYR A 19 -35.62 41.88 -19.21
C TYR A 19 -35.26 42.88 -18.10
N GLU A 20 -36.10 43.89 -17.87
CA GLU A 20 -35.85 44.95 -16.89
C GLU A 20 -35.65 44.36 -15.49
N ASN A 21 -36.48 43.39 -15.10
CA ASN A 21 -36.40 42.71 -13.81
C ASN A 21 -35.09 41.92 -13.67
N LEU A 22 -34.65 41.20 -14.71
CA LEU A 22 -33.38 40.47 -14.71
C LEU A 22 -32.20 41.44 -14.53
N ILE A 23 -32.15 42.50 -15.34
CA ILE A 23 -31.01 43.44 -15.34
C ILE A 23 -30.97 44.23 -14.03
N LYS A 24 -32.10 44.75 -13.54
CA LYS A 24 -32.15 45.44 -12.24
C LYS A 24 -31.76 44.52 -11.09
N THR A 25 -32.23 43.28 -11.10
CA THR A 25 -31.87 42.30 -10.04
C THR A 25 -30.39 41.97 -10.09
N LEU A 26 -29.82 41.79 -11.29
CA LEU A 26 -28.39 41.55 -11.48
C LEU A 26 -27.55 42.74 -10.96
N LEU A 27 -27.88 43.96 -11.36
CA LEU A 27 -27.17 45.18 -10.96
C LEU A 27 -27.33 45.51 -9.47
N ARG A 28 -28.45 45.15 -8.84
CA ARG A 28 -28.66 45.31 -7.39
C ARG A 28 -27.99 44.22 -6.57
N SER A 29 -27.83 43.03 -7.13
CA SER A 29 -27.28 41.87 -6.41
C SER A 29 -25.76 41.84 -6.42
N TYR A 30 -25.13 42.42 -7.43
CA TYR A 30 -23.69 42.39 -7.62
C TYR A 30 -23.17 43.79 -7.98
N THR A 31 -22.28 44.31 -7.16
CA THR A 31 -21.61 45.60 -7.39
C THR A 31 -20.38 45.40 -8.30
N GLY A 32 -19.89 46.48 -8.92
CA GLY A 32 -18.66 46.42 -9.73
C GLY A 32 -18.77 45.73 -11.09
N LEU A 33 -19.97 45.28 -11.50
CA LEU A 33 -20.19 44.58 -12.78
C LEU A 33 -19.71 45.35 -14.02
N PHE A 34 -19.66 46.68 -13.98
CA PHE A 34 -19.20 47.51 -15.11
C PHE A 34 -17.68 47.64 -15.19
N GLU A 35 -16.98 47.43 -14.08
CA GLU A 35 -15.54 47.67 -13.96
C GLU A 35 -14.78 46.38 -14.24
N GLU A 36 -15.10 45.33 -13.48
CA GLU A 36 -14.41 44.04 -13.52
C GLU A 36 -15.36 42.84 -13.63
N PRO A 37 -14.89 41.69 -14.12
CA PRO A 37 -15.67 40.45 -14.12
C PRO A 37 -15.95 39.96 -12.69
N VAL A 38 -17.23 39.87 -12.32
CA VAL A 38 -17.67 39.45 -10.99
C VAL A 38 -18.12 37.98 -11.00
N SER A 39 -17.76 37.22 -9.96
CA SER A 39 -18.30 35.88 -9.76
C SER A 39 -19.75 35.97 -9.26
N ILE A 40 -20.67 35.30 -9.97
CA ILE A 40 -22.10 35.32 -9.68
C ILE A 40 -22.58 33.92 -9.32
N SER A 41 -23.55 33.84 -8.41
CA SER A 41 -24.25 32.61 -8.07
C SER A 41 -25.53 32.52 -8.88
N GLU A 42 -25.54 31.67 -9.91
CA GLU A 42 -26.70 31.47 -10.78
C GLU A 42 -27.92 30.98 -9.98
N LYS A 43 -27.69 30.10 -9.00
CA LYS A 43 -28.72 29.60 -8.08
C LYS A 43 -29.38 30.71 -7.27
N THR A 44 -28.59 31.61 -6.68
CA THR A 44 -29.11 32.72 -5.87
C THR A 44 -29.88 33.72 -6.73
N LEU A 45 -29.39 34.00 -7.94
CA LEU A 45 -30.04 34.91 -8.87
C LEU A 45 -31.36 34.33 -9.42
N ALA A 46 -31.39 33.03 -9.74
CA ALA A 46 -32.58 32.33 -10.20
C ALA A 46 -33.68 32.36 -9.13
N ASN A 47 -33.33 32.09 -7.87
CA ASN A 47 -34.26 32.15 -6.74
C ASN A 47 -34.89 33.54 -6.55
N ARG A 48 -34.10 34.63 -6.70
CA ARG A 48 -34.62 36.00 -6.57
C ARG A 48 -35.58 36.38 -7.69
N LEU A 49 -35.34 35.85 -8.89
CA LEU A 49 -36.17 36.08 -10.07
C LEU A 49 -37.37 35.14 -10.17
N GLN A 50 -37.47 34.14 -9.28
CA GLN A 50 -38.50 33.10 -9.29
C GLN A 50 -38.55 32.33 -10.63
N ILE A 51 -37.38 32.08 -11.23
CA ILE A 51 -37.22 31.29 -12.46
C ILE A 51 -36.29 30.11 -12.24
N THR A 52 -36.28 29.15 -13.16
CA THR A 52 -35.34 28.03 -13.10
C THR A 52 -33.92 28.46 -13.48
N GLU A 53 -32.91 27.75 -12.97
CA GLU A 53 -31.50 28.03 -13.32
C GLU A 53 -31.25 27.88 -14.83
N GLU A 54 -31.92 26.93 -15.49
CA GLU A 54 -31.82 26.73 -16.93
C GLU A 54 -32.36 27.92 -17.72
N GLU A 55 -33.50 28.47 -17.30
CA GLU A 55 -34.10 29.63 -17.94
C GLU A 55 -33.24 30.88 -17.74
N LEU A 56 -32.72 31.07 -16.52
CA LEU A 56 -31.76 32.15 -16.24
C LEU A 56 -30.52 32.03 -17.13
N LYS A 57 -29.93 30.84 -17.27
CA LYS A 57 -28.79 30.59 -18.15
C LYS A 57 -29.08 30.97 -19.59
N LYS A 58 -30.25 30.56 -20.12
CA LYS A 58 -30.67 30.93 -21.49
C LYS A 58 -30.73 32.44 -21.67
N GLN A 59 -31.32 33.15 -20.71
CA GLN A 59 -31.42 34.61 -20.75
C GLN A 59 -30.04 35.29 -20.65
N LEU A 60 -29.15 34.82 -19.78
CA LEU A 60 -27.79 35.34 -19.67
C LEU A 60 -26.95 35.08 -20.94
N VAL A 61 -27.08 33.91 -21.56
CA VAL A 61 -26.46 33.61 -22.86
C VAL A 61 -27.01 34.54 -23.95
N LEU A 62 -28.32 34.81 -23.96
CA LEU A 62 -28.94 35.74 -24.91
C LEU A 62 -28.42 37.18 -24.74
N LEU A 63 -28.36 37.67 -23.50
CA LEU A 63 -27.80 38.99 -23.20
C LEU A 63 -26.31 39.07 -23.58
N SER A 64 -25.58 37.95 -23.42
CA SER A 64 -24.19 37.83 -23.84
C SER A 64 -24.03 37.91 -25.36
N LYS A 65 -24.88 37.20 -26.12
CA LYS A 65 -24.94 37.28 -27.59
C LYS A 65 -25.29 38.68 -28.11
N LYS A 66 -26.10 39.43 -27.36
CA LYS A 66 -26.43 40.83 -27.66
C LYS A 66 -25.34 41.83 -27.24
N ASN A 67 -24.17 41.35 -26.79
CA ASN A 67 -23.04 42.18 -26.32
C ASN A 67 -23.39 43.12 -25.15
N LEU A 68 -24.43 42.79 -24.38
CA LEU A 68 -24.85 43.57 -23.20
C LEU A 68 -24.01 43.19 -21.97
N ILE A 69 -23.66 41.91 -21.88
CA ILE A 69 -22.82 41.35 -20.83
C ILE A 69 -21.79 40.40 -21.44
N PHE A 70 -20.67 40.21 -20.76
CA PHE A 70 -19.81 39.05 -20.93
C PHE A 70 -20.22 38.03 -19.88
N TYR A 71 -20.69 36.85 -20.29
CA TYR A 71 -21.10 35.79 -19.39
C TYR A 71 -20.28 34.52 -19.62
N LYS A 72 -19.59 34.06 -18.56
CA LYS A 72 -18.96 32.75 -18.49
C LYS A 72 -19.79 31.86 -17.55
N PRO A 73 -20.47 30.81 -18.07
CA PRO A 73 -21.32 29.94 -17.26
C PRO A 73 -20.51 29.17 -16.22
N GLN A 74 -21.14 28.84 -15.10
CA GLN A 74 -20.53 27.96 -14.11
C GLN A 74 -20.38 26.54 -14.69
N HIS A 75 -19.15 26.01 -14.67
CA HIS A 75 -18.90 24.61 -15.01
C HIS A 75 -19.24 23.71 -13.81
N GLN A 76 -19.88 22.57 -14.06
CA GLN A 76 -20.21 21.57 -13.02
C GLN A 76 -19.09 20.56 -12.80
N ASN A 77 -17.98 20.68 -13.53
CA ASN A 77 -16.87 19.75 -13.39
C ASN A 77 -16.15 20.01 -12.06
N PRO A 78 -15.79 18.98 -11.30
CA PRO A 78 -14.98 19.15 -10.10
C PRO A 78 -13.61 19.70 -10.50
N GLU A 79 -13.21 20.81 -9.87
CA GLU A 79 -11.89 21.41 -10.04
C GLU A 79 -11.03 21.11 -8.80
N ILE A 80 -9.78 20.70 -9.03
CA ILE A 80 -8.77 20.60 -7.97
C ILE A 80 -8.07 21.95 -7.89
N ILE A 81 -8.30 22.66 -6.79
CA ILE A 81 -7.64 23.93 -6.52
C ILE A 81 -6.58 23.69 -5.45
N PHE A 82 -5.32 23.93 -5.80
CA PHE A 82 -4.25 24.02 -4.81
C PHE A 82 -4.41 25.33 -4.05
N THR A 83 -4.68 25.23 -2.75
CA THR A 83 -4.87 26.41 -1.87
C THR A 83 -3.56 27.02 -1.40
N SER A 84 -2.44 26.32 -1.64
CA SER A 84 -1.10 26.78 -1.27
C SER A 84 -0.46 27.58 -2.40
N GLU A 85 0.28 28.63 -2.03
CA GLU A 85 1.06 29.42 -2.98
C GLU A 85 2.19 28.59 -3.60
N ILE A 86 2.44 28.82 -4.88
CA ILE A 86 3.63 28.26 -5.55
C ILE A 86 4.84 29.06 -5.07
N ILE A 87 5.73 28.40 -4.33
CA ILE A 87 6.98 29.03 -3.86
C ILE A 87 7.88 29.27 -5.09
N PRO A 88 8.29 30.53 -5.38
CA PRO A 88 9.24 30.81 -6.44
C PRO A 88 10.56 30.07 -6.20
N LYS A 89 11.23 29.59 -7.26
CA LYS A 89 12.48 28.81 -7.12
C LYS A 89 13.54 29.50 -6.24
N GLN A 90 13.60 30.83 -6.24
CA GLN A 90 14.56 31.59 -5.42
C GLN A 90 14.28 31.50 -3.92
N ASN A 91 13.02 31.27 -3.53
CA ASN A 91 12.57 31.14 -2.14
C ASN A 91 12.39 29.67 -1.72
N PHE A 92 12.68 28.72 -2.62
CA PHE A 92 12.60 27.30 -2.32
C PHE A 92 13.83 26.86 -1.52
N TYR A 93 13.62 26.52 -0.25
CA TYR A 93 14.67 26.06 0.65
C TYR A 93 14.30 24.70 1.25
N ILE A 94 15.19 23.73 1.09
CA ILE A 94 15.09 22.44 1.78
C ILE A 94 15.94 22.51 3.04
N ASN A 95 15.30 22.31 4.20
CA ASN A 95 16.03 22.15 5.44
C ASN A 95 16.90 20.89 5.38
N ARG A 96 18.21 21.08 5.19
CA ARG A 96 19.14 19.96 5.01
C ARG A 96 19.19 19.03 6.21
N ARG A 97 19.07 19.56 7.43
CA ARG A 97 19.07 18.73 8.64
C ARG A 97 17.88 17.78 8.65
N GLU A 98 16.69 18.32 8.42
CA GLU A 98 15.46 17.51 8.39
C GLU A 98 15.48 16.51 7.22
N PHE A 99 16.02 16.91 6.06
CA PHE A 99 16.21 16.01 4.93
C PHE A 99 17.11 14.82 5.27
N GLU A 100 18.27 15.07 5.88
CA GLU A 100 19.20 13.99 6.28
C GLU A 100 18.61 13.11 7.39
N GLU A 101 17.86 13.68 8.35
CA GLU A 101 17.12 12.91 9.36
C GLU A 101 16.09 11.98 8.73
N ARG A 102 15.27 12.47 7.79
CA ARG A 102 14.29 11.67 7.04
C ARG A 102 14.98 10.59 6.21
N LYS A 103 16.08 10.93 5.52
CA LYS A 103 16.88 9.99 4.72
C LYS A 103 17.45 8.88 5.59
N LYS A 104 17.94 9.20 6.79
CA LYS A 104 18.44 8.24 7.77
C LYS A 104 17.32 7.27 8.18
N ILE A 105 16.15 7.79 8.58
CA ILE A 105 15.00 6.94 8.97
C ILE A 105 14.63 5.95 7.85
N ILE A 106 14.56 6.43 6.59
CA ILE A 106 14.24 5.58 5.45
C ILE A 106 15.31 4.50 5.25
N LYS A 107 16.59 4.86 5.38
CA LYS A 107 17.72 3.93 5.28
C LYS A 107 17.64 2.85 6.37
N ASP A 108 17.38 3.25 7.61
CA ASP A 108 17.29 2.34 8.76
C ASP A 108 16.11 1.36 8.58
N LYS A 109 14.95 1.85 8.09
CA LYS A 109 13.81 0.98 7.73
C LYS A 109 14.14 -0.03 6.64
N MET A 110 14.87 0.41 5.60
CA MET A 110 15.29 -0.48 4.53
C MET A 110 16.26 -1.56 5.04
N GLN A 111 17.21 -1.18 5.89
CA GLN A 111 18.14 -2.13 6.52
C GLN A 111 17.40 -3.14 7.40
N ALA A 112 16.41 -2.70 8.19
CA ALA A 112 15.59 -3.60 8.98
C ALA A 112 14.83 -4.62 8.11
N MET A 113 14.29 -4.18 6.96
CA MET A 113 13.60 -5.08 6.04
C MET A 113 14.55 -6.06 5.34
N LEU A 114 15.75 -5.60 4.95
CA LEU A 114 16.79 -6.47 4.41
C LEU A 114 17.22 -7.53 5.44
N PHE A 115 17.40 -7.13 6.70
CA PHE A 115 17.70 -8.06 7.79
C PHE A 115 16.56 -9.07 8.00
N TYR A 116 15.31 -8.61 8.01
CA TYR A 116 14.14 -9.48 8.09
C TYR A 116 14.10 -10.51 6.96
N ALA A 117 14.39 -10.13 5.71
CA ALA A 117 14.33 -11.02 4.57
C ALA A 117 15.53 -11.98 4.49
N SER A 118 16.75 -11.50 4.76
CA SER A 118 18.00 -12.27 4.61
C SER A 118 18.35 -13.17 5.80
N SER A 119 17.77 -12.93 6.98
CA SER A 119 18.04 -13.76 8.16
C SER A 119 17.42 -15.15 8.04
N ASN A 120 18.28 -16.16 7.88
CA ASN A 120 17.87 -17.57 7.81
C ASN A 120 18.08 -18.36 9.12
N HIS A 121 18.54 -17.69 10.18
CA HIS A 121 18.91 -18.35 11.45
C HIS A 121 18.11 -17.84 12.66
N ILE A 122 17.48 -16.66 12.54
CA ILE A 122 16.62 -16.08 13.58
C ILE A 122 15.16 -16.24 13.19
N CYS A 123 14.31 -16.63 14.15
CA CYS A 123 12.87 -16.71 13.96
C CYS A 123 12.28 -15.39 13.43
N ARG A 124 11.52 -15.44 12.32
CA ARG A 124 10.91 -14.27 11.67
C ARG A 124 10.06 -13.43 12.65
N SER A 125 9.30 -14.09 13.51
CA SER A 125 8.45 -13.42 14.51
C SER A 125 9.27 -12.64 15.53
N ARG A 126 10.45 -13.15 15.93
CA ARG A 126 11.33 -12.44 16.87
C ARG A 126 11.93 -11.19 16.26
N ILE A 127 12.33 -11.26 14.99
CA ILE A 127 12.83 -10.10 14.24
C ILE A 127 11.74 -9.03 14.16
N LEU A 128 10.52 -9.42 13.83
CA LEU A 128 9.38 -8.51 13.73
C LEU A 128 9.06 -7.83 15.07
N LEU A 129 8.97 -8.62 16.15
CA LEU A 129 8.67 -8.10 17.48
C LEU A 129 9.79 -7.17 17.98
N SER A 130 11.05 -7.52 17.74
CA SER A 130 12.19 -6.66 18.08
C SER A 130 12.15 -5.32 17.35
N TYR A 131 11.71 -5.28 16.09
CA TYR A 131 11.54 -4.03 15.35
C TYR A 131 10.50 -3.10 15.99
N PHE A 132 9.48 -3.66 16.66
CA PHE A 132 8.47 -2.91 17.42
C PHE A 132 8.81 -2.72 18.90
N GLY A 133 10.04 -3.05 19.32
CA GLY A 133 10.54 -2.82 20.68
C GLY A 133 10.32 -3.99 21.67
N GLU A 134 9.92 -5.16 21.17
CA GLU A 134 9.73 -6.36 21.98
C GLU A 134 10.91 -7.34 21.82
N TYR A 135 11.84 -7.34 22.78
CA TYR A 135 13.11 -8.08 22.66
C TYR A 135 13.09 -9.49 23.26
N ASP A 136 12.16 -9.78 24.19
CA ASP A 136 12.11 -11.05 24.94
C ASP A 136 11.23 -12.14 24.28
N ALA A 137 10.96 -11.99 22.99
CA ALA A 137 10.14 -12.93 22.24
C ALA A 137 10.85 -14.30 22.09
N LYS A 138 10.12 -15.37 22.40
CA LYS A 138 10.54 -16.76 22.12
C LYS A 138 10.37 -17.09 20.63
N ASN A 139 11.04 -18.16 20.18
CA ASN A 139 10.87 -18.66 18.82
C ASN A 139 9.40 -19.09 18.59
N CYS A 140 8.77 -18.61 17.52
CA CYS A 140 7.33 -18.85 17.28
C CYS A 140 6.99 -20.30 16.90
N GLY A 141 7.97 -21.09 16.44
CA GLY A 141 7.77 -22.49 16.08
C GLY A 141 7.03 -22.75 14.76
N GLN A 142 6.56 -21.71 14.06
CA GLN A 142 5.70 -21.78 12.87
C GLN A 142 6.21 -20.99 11.65
N CYS A 143 7.38 -20.35 11.73
CA CYS A 143 8.01 -19.73 10.56
C CYS A 143 8.96 -20.69 9.84
N ASP A 144 9.32 -20.37 8.60
CA ASP A 144 10.27 -21.09 7.76
C ASP A 144 11.57 -21.46 8.49
N VAL A 145 12.19 -20.50 9.19
CA VAL A 145 13.42 -20.72 9.96
C VAL A 145 13.19 -21.71 11.12
N CYS A 146 12.05 -21.60 11.81
CA CYS A 146 11.72 -22.54 12.89
C CYS A 146 11.44 -23.95 12.37
N TYR A 147 10.82 -24.09 11.20
CA TYR A 147 10.60 -25.40 10.56
C TYR A 147 11.92 -26.04 10.13
N GLN A 148 12.82 -25.27 9.51
CA GLN A 148 14.15 -25.75 9.14
C GLN A 148 14.94 -26.23 10.35
N ASN A 149 14.97 -25.44 11.43
CA ASN A 149 15.67 -25.83 12.66
C ASN A 149 15.08 -27.10 13.32
N LYS A 150 13.75 -27.27 13.28
CA LYS A 150 13.10 -28.51 13.76
C LYS A 150 13.49 -29.72 12.92
N LYS A 151 13.50 -29.58 11.58
CA LYS A 151 13.93 -30.63 10.64
C LYS A 151 15.36 -31.08 10.94
N LEU A 152 16.29 -30.13 11.00
CA LEU A 152 17.71 -30.40 11.29
C LEU A 152 17.91 -31.09 12.64
N ASN A 153 17.15 -30.69 13.68
CA ASN A 153 17.24 -31.33 15.00
C ASN A 153 16.82 -32.81 14.96
N ILE A 154 15.75 -33.14 14.23
CA ILE A 154 15.28 -34.53 14.10
C ILE A 154 16.30 -35.37 13.33
N GLU A 155 16.82 -34.86 12.21
CA GLU A 155 17.84 -35.55 11.42
C GLU A 155 19.10 -35.80 12.25
N GLN A 156 19.57 -34.80 13.01
CA GLN A 156 20.71 -34.97 13.93
C GLN A 156 20.43 -36.01 15.02
N ARG A 157 19.23 -36.05 15.60
CA ARG A 157 18.85 -37.08 16.60
C ARG A 157 18.87 -38.48 15.98
N ILE A 158 18.34 -38.65 14.77
CA ILE A 158 18.38 -39.91 14.03
C ILE A 158 19.84 -40.35 13.80
N LEU A 159 20.68 -39.45 13.28
CA LEU A 159 22.09 -39.74 13.03
C LEU A 159 22.85 -40.09 14.32
N ASN A 160 22.60 -39.39 15.43
CA ASN A 160 23.22 -39.69 16.72
C ASN A 160 22.84 -41.09 17.25
N ILE A 161 21.61 -41.53 17.03
CA ILE A 161 21.19 -42.90 17.39
C ILE A 161 21.93 -43.90 16.51
N LEU A 162 21.91 -43.69 15.18
CA LEU A 162 22.56 -44.59 14.23
C LEU A 162 24.07 -44.69 14.42
N GLN A 163 24.74 -43.61 14.85
CA GLN A 163 26.17 -43.64 15.18
C GLN A 163 26.48 -44.54 16.39
N LYS A 164 25.52 -44.72 17.31
CA LYS A 164 25.71 -45.57 18.51
C LYS A 164 25.37 -47.03 18.24
N THR A 165 24.31 -47.29 17.47
CA THR A 165 23.79 -48.65 17.23
C THR A 165 24.26 -49.27 15.92
N ILE A 166 24.85 -48.48 15.00
CA ILE A 166 25.36 -48.85 13.67
C ILE A 166 24.23 -49.26 12.70
N GLN A 167 23.30 -50.09 13.15
CA GLN A 167 22.10 -50.51 12.45
C GLN A 167 20.92 -50.61 13.42
N ILE A 168 19.73 -50.25 12.97
CA ILE A 168 18.52 -50.34 13.79
C ILE A 168 17.29 -50.64 12.92
N PRO A 169 16.41 -51.57 13.32
CA PRO A 169 15.11 -51.73 12.67
C PRO A 169 14.27 -50.45 12.79
N LEU A 170 13.54 -50.08 11.72
CA LEU A 170 12.71 -48.87 11.71
C LEU A 170 11.73 -48.80 12.90
N ASP A 171 11.13 -49.92 13.29
CA ASP A 171 10.17 -49.97 14.40
C ASP A 171 10.82 -49.71 15.76
N MET A 172 12.09 -50.12 15.94
CA MET A 172 12.87 -49.79 17.15
C MET A 172 13.30 -48.32 17.13
N LEU A 173 13.68 -47.79 15.97
CA LEU A 173 14.04 -46.38 15.85
C LEU A 173 12.85 -45.47 16.17
N LEU A 174 11.64 -45.81 15.71
CA LEU A 174 10.44 -45.04 16.02
C LEU A 174 10.15 -44.99 17.53
N LYS A 175 10.39 -46.09 18.26
CA LYS A 175 10.20 -46.16 19.72
C LYS A 175 11.13 -45.25 20.53
N GLU A 176 12.26 -44.82 19.96
CA GLU A 176 13.17 -43.85 20.59
C GLU A 176 12.63 -42.40 20.52
N PHE A 177 11.55 -42.18 19.77
CA PHE A 177 10.88 -40.88 19.63
C PHE A 177 9.47 -40.94 20.22
N SER A 178 8.91 -39.76 20.50
CA SER A 178 7.51 -39.67 20.94
C SER A 178 6.56 -39.93 19.78
N GLU A 179 5.36 -40.48 20.05
CA GLU A 179 4.36 -40.77 19.00
C GLU A 179 3.99 -39.53 18.16
N LEU A 180 3.98 -38.35 18.80
CA LEU A 180 3.74 -37.04 18.16
C LEU A 180 4.84 -36.60 17.17
N GLU A 181 5.99 -37.27 17.19
CA GLU A 181 7.12 -37.01 16.31
C GLU A 181 7.27 -38.06 15.20
N HIS A 182 6.53 -39.18 15.23
CA HIS A 182 6.69 -40.28 14.27
C HIS A 182 6.63 -39.82 12.80
N ASP A 183 5.64 -39.00 12.42
CA ASP A 183 5.52 -38.47 11.05
C ASP A 183 6.74 -37.63 10.64
N LYS A 184 7.31 -36.88 11.59
CA LYS A 184 8.48 -36.04 11.36
C LYS A 184 9.75 -36.88 11.26
N VAL A 185 9.85 -37.93 12.07
CA VAL A 185 10.95 -38.91 12.02
C VAL A 185 10.93 -39.64 10.68
N LEU A 186 9.76 -40.13 10.23
CA LEU A 186 9.61 -40.74 8.90
C LEU A 186 10.00 -39.78 7.77
N THR A 187 9.62 -38.51 7.88
CA THR A 187 10.03 -37.48 6.92
C THR A 187 11.55 -37.25 6.96
N GLY A 188 12.16 -37.19 8.14
CA GLY A 188 13.61 -37.08 8.31
C GLY A 188 14.36 -38.27 7.71
N ILE A 189 13.89 -39.50 7.95
CA ILE A 189 14.43 -40.72 7.36
C ILE A 189 14.36 -40.66 5.82
N ARG A 190 13.23 -40.23 5.25
CA ARG A 190 13.10 -40.07 3.79
C ARG A 190 14.11 -39.08 3.22
N ASN A 191 14.36 -37.96 3.90
CA ASN A 191 15.36 -36.98 3.46
C ASN A 191 16.77 -37.58 3.53
N LEU A 192 17.12 -38.22 4.65
CA LEU A 192 18.44 -38.84 4.83
C LEU A 192 18.70 -39.99 3.83
N LEU A 193 17.65 -40.72 3.43
CA LEU A 193 17.72 -41.71 2.33
C LEU A 193 17.96 -41.03 0.98
N ALA A 194 17.23 -39.94 0.69
CA ALA A 194 17.40 -39.19 -0.55
C ALA A 194 18.76 -38.50 -0.66
N GLU A 195 19.37 -38.15 0.47
CA GLU A 195 20.73 -37.59 0.57
C GLU A 195 21.83 -38.68 0.59
N GLU A 196 21.49 -39.96 0.49
CA GLU A 196 22.43 -41.10 0.55
C GLU A 196 23.31 -41.10 1.81
N ILE A 197 22.77 -40.62 2.94
CA ILE A 197 23.46 -40.65 4.25
C ILE A 197 23.16 -41.97 4.98
N ILE A 198 21.94 -42.49 4.79
CA ILE A 198 21.48 -43.76 5.34
C ILE A 198 20.97 -44.68 4.23
N LEU A 199 20.99 -45.99 4.46
CA LEU A 199 20.39 -47.01 3.61
C LEU A 199 19.32 -47.76 4.37
N LYS A 200 18.35 -48.30 3.63
CA LYS A 200 17.29 -49.15 4.16
C LYS A 200 17.31 -50.49 3.42
N ASP A 201 17.53 -51.57 4.16
CA ASP A 201 17.51 -52.93 3.61
C ASP A 201 16.08 -53.46 3.40
N GLU A 202 15.93 -54.56 2.66
CA GLU A 202 14.66 -55.25 2.38
C GLU A 202 13.89 -55.63 3.66
N LYS A 203 14.60 -55.80 4.78
CA LYS A 203 14.04 -56.09 6.11
C LYS A 203 13.66 -54.85 6.93
N ASN A 204 13.60 -53.66 6.33
CA ASN A 204 13.36 -52.37 7.00
C ASN A 204 14.42 -52.01 8.07
N ILE A 205 15.65 -52.49 7.93
CA ILE A 205 16.78 -52.11 8.80
C ILE A 205 17.46 -50.88 8.20
N ILE A 206 17.74 -49.89 9.04
CA ILE A 206 18.39 -48.63 8.65
C ILE A 206 19.88 -48.69 9.03
N HIS A 207 20.75 -48.37 8.07
CA HIS A 207 22.21 -48.39 8.22
C HIS A 207 22.82 -47.03 7.83
N LEU A 208 23.94 -46.64 8.45
CA LEU A 208 24.75 -45.51 7.98
C LEU A 208 25.63 -45.93 6.79
N VAL A 209 25.66 -45.11 5.74
CA VAL A 209 26.39 -45.41 4.49
C VAL A 209 27.90 -45.59 4.70
N ASN A 210 28.49 -44.92 5.70
CA ASN A 210 29.91 -45.05 6.02
C ASN A 210 30.34 -46.41 6.57
N PHE A 211 29.42 -47.32 6.91
CA PHE A 211 29.73 -48.68 7.35
C PHE A 211 29.41 -49.78 6.33
N ALA A 212 28.56 -49.50 5.33
CA ALA A 212 28.14 -50.50 4.34
C ALA A 212 29.25 -50.93 3.36
N LYS A 213 30.39 -50.23 3.30
CA LYS A 213 31.53 -50.62 2.45
C LYS A 213 32.42 -51.71 3.04
N ASN A 214 32.25 -52.10 4.31
CA ASN A 214 33.11 -53.11 4.95
C ASN A 214 32.53 -54.54 4.98
N GLU A 215 31.29 -54.77 4.51
CA GLU A 215 30.68 -56.12 4.50
C GLU A 215 30.66 -56.79 3.10
N GLN A 216 31.14 -56.12 2.05
CA GLN A 216 31.23 -56.69 0.69
C GLN A 216 32.66 -57.12 0.27
N GLN A 217 33.60 -57.26 1.21
CA GLN A 217 34.94 -57.82 0.98
C GLN A 217 35.22 -59.03 1.87
N THR A 218 34.31 -60.01 1.90
CA THR A 218 34.64 -61.38 2.31
C THR A 218 33.75 -62.36 1.54
N THR A 219 34.18 -62.66 0.32
CA THR A 219 34.03 -63.96 -0.35
C THR A 219 35.13 -64.12 -1.37
#